data_AF-A0A931F492-F1
#
_entry.id   AF-A0A931F492-F1
#
_cell.length_a   1.000
_cell.length_b   1.000
_cell.length_c   1.000
_cell.angle_alpha   90.00
_cell.angle_beta   90.00
_cell.angle_gamma   90.00
#
_symmetry.space_group_name_H-M   'P 1'
#
loop_
_entity.id
_entity.type
_entity.pdbx_description
1 polymer ?
#
loop_
_entity_poly.entity_id
_entity_poly.type
_entity_poly.pdbx_seq_one_letter_code
_entity_poly.pdbx_strand_id
1 'polypeptide(L)'
;MAIALGLLATPAAAAPPPDVPPDLTAREVSFPGDGGLVLHGTVLSPAGAGPARPGMVLVHGAGTGTPRTQLMGEAVEFARRGMSVLIYDKRSQGYSLFERSYSQLADDALGAVAALRAQRGVDPAKVGIWGLSEGGWVAPIAAARSRDIAFVVLVGANGQSPLRQQTWAVAAGLRKAGVSGSLVDLAEHNLYRALADGGMFPEPYYDPAPTIAAVRQPVLGIWGTHDLLTPPRESPQIFAAALERGGNRHNTFHFFAGADHAAHQTPDGGVTRLPELAPGYADLVGTWVRDVTNGEAPTAQTSGPAPVQDSLTRSVEPPAWWESATVQTAALVLFAMAFAAYPAVAVVRRLRGRSRAPVSRAARGVSGGGLAAVLGGFAYLFSVVMSGGKLASPGPLLGDRPVIWLALQAVAVTAVVSTVLTAVAWRRARGPVERGERVRLGLLLAGGAVFIPWALYWGLLLP
;
A
#
# COMPACT_ATOMS: atom_id res chain seq x y z
N MET A 1 -20.39 -4.13 16.08
CA MET A 1 -21.35 -3.06 15.77
C MET A 1 -20.55 -1.92 15.15
N ALA A 2 -20.35 -1.99 13.84
CA ALA A 2 -19.53 -1.04 13.10
C ALA A 2 -20.34 0.23 12.86
N ILE A 3 -19.85 1.37 13.35
CA ILE A 3 -20.41 2.67 12.99
C ILE A 3 -19.85 2.99 11.60
N ALA A 4 -20.59 2.55 10.58
CA ALA A 4 -20.40 3.00 9.22
C ALA A 4 -20.89 4.45 9.14
N LEU A 5 -19.96 5.40 9.10
CA LEU A 5 -20.24 6.75 8.61
C LEU A 5 -20.42 6.66 7.09
N GLY A 6 -21.62 6.27 6.67
CA GLY A 6 -22.07 6.37 5.30
C GLY A 6 -22.21 7.85 4.93
N LEU A 7 -21.16 8.41 4.32
CA LEU A 7 -21.36 9.54 3.42
C LEU A 7 -22.12 9.00 2.22
N LEU A 8 -23.42 9.31 2.16
CA LEU A 8 -24.24 9.17 0.97
C LEU A 8 -23.50 9.89 -0.17
N ALA A 9 -22.95 9.11 -1.11
CA ALA A 9 -22.44 9.64 -2.35
C ALA A 9 -23.62 10.29 -3.09
N THR A 10 -23.65 11.61 -3.09
CA THR A 10 -24.44 12.34 -4.08
C THR A 10 -23.97 11.92 -5.47
N PRO A 11 -24.86 11.78 -6.47
CA PRO A 11 -24.42 11.56 -7.84
C PRO A 11 -23.50 12.72 -8.19
N ALA A 12 -22.22 12.42 -8.46
CA ALA A 12 -21.25 13.43 -8.82
C ALA A 12 -21.77 14.11 -10.09
N ALA A 13 -22.08 15.41 -9.97
CA ALA A 13 -22.24 16.25 -11.15
C ALA A 13 -20.99 16.08 -12.02
N ALA A 14 -21.17 15.94 -13.34
CA ALA A 14 -20.05 15.83 -14.27
C ALA A 14 -19.04 16.94 -13.96
N ALA A 15 -17.82 16.55 -13.58
CA ALA A 15 -16.76 17.51 -13.29
C ALA A 15 -16.59 18.42 -14.53
N PRO A 16 -16.33 19.73 -14.34
CA PRO A 16 -16.06 20.61 -15.47
C PRO A 16 -14.93 20.00 -16.33
N PRO A 17 -15.00 20.15 -17.67
CA PRO A 17 -13.97 19.62 -18.54
C PRO A 17 -12.60 20.16 -18.09
N PRO A 18 -11.56 19.32 -18.08
CA PRO A 18 -10.25 19.74 -17.64
C PRO A 18 -9.77 20.96 -18.44
N ASP A 19 -8.99 21.84 -17.80
CA ASP A 19 -8.31 22.93 -18.49
C ASP A 19 -7.27 22.33 -19.44
N VAL A 20 -7.53 22.42 -20.75
CA VAL A 20 -6.75 21.75 -21.79
C VAL A 20 -5.91 22.82 -22.50
N PRO A 21 -4.59 22.64 -22.60
CA PRO A 21 -3.72 23.57 -23.31
C PRO A 21 -4.21 23.84 -24.74
N PRO A 22 -4.06 25.07 -25.27
CA PRO A 22 -4.61 25.45 -26.57
C PRO A 22 -3.98 24.71 -27.76
N ASP A 23 -2.79 24.12 -27.56
CA ASP A 23 -2.11 23.26 -28.53
C ASP A 23 -2.69 21.85 -28.61
N LEU A 24 -3.66 21.51 -27.76
CA LEU A 24 -4.30 20.21 -27.66
C LEU A 24 -5.83 20.31 -27.82
N THR A 25 -6.45 19.18 -28.15
CA THR A 25 -7.90 18.98 -28.12
C THR A 25 -8.25 17.90 -27.11
N ALA A 26 -9.39 18.04 -26.46
CA ALA A 26 -9.95 17.05 -25.55
C ALA A 26 -11.31 16.57 -26.05
N ARG A 27 -11.55 15.26 -25.96
CA ARG A 27 -12.81 14.63 -26.33
C ARG A 27 -13.27 13.68 -25.24
N GLU A 28 -14.45 13.92 -24.70
CA GLU A 28 -15.08 13.02 -23.74
C GLU A 28 -15.50 11.71 -24.39
N VAL A 29 -15.26 10.61 -23.69
CA VAL A 29 -15.62 9.26 -24.09
C VAL A 29 -16.22 8.49 -22.92
N SER A 30 -17.09 7.56 -23.24
CA SER A 30 -17.61 6.57 -22.29
C SER A 30 -17.47 5.19 -22.91
N PHE A 31 -17.15 4.19 -22.10
CA PHE A 31 -16.94 2.83 -22.58
C PHE A 31 -17.32 1.81 -21.49
N PRO A 32 -17.74 0.59 -21.88
CA PRO A 32 -17.97 -0.48 -20.93
C PRO A 32 -16.62 -1.04 -20.44
N GLY A 33 -16.47 -1.13 -19.12
CA GLY A 33 -15.46 -1.93 -18.45
C GLY A 33 -15.99 -3.30 -18.05
N ASP A 34 -15.34 -3.93 -17.07
CA ASP A 34 -15.74 -5.21 -16.52
C ASP A 34 -17.17 -5.20 -15.97
N GLY A 35 -17.88 -6.30 -16.17
CA GLY A 35 -19.29 -6.43 -15.76
C GLY A 35 -20.25 -5.44 -16.43
N GLY A 36 -19.82 -4.73 -17.49
CA GLY A 36 -20.63 -3.72 -18.18
C GLY A 36 -20.69 -2.37 -17.46
N LEU A 37 -19.86 -2.14 -16.44
CA LEU A 37 -19.75 -0.84 -15.78
C LEU A 37 -19.31 0.22 -16.79
N VAL A 38 -20.11 1.28 -16.97
CA VAL A 38 -19.72 2.38 -17.85
C VAL A 38 -18.70 3.27 -17.15
N LEU A 39 -17.51 3.37 -17.73
CA LEU A 39 -16.43 4.26 -17.30
C LEU A 39 -16.35 5.46 -18.22
N HIS A 40 -15.87 6.58 -17.67
CA HIS A 40 -15.78 7.86 -18.36
C HIS A 40 -14.33 8.29 -18.50
N GLY A 41 -13.96 8.81 -19.67
CA GLY A 41 -12.60 9.22 -19.97
C GLY A 41 -12.53 10.42 -20.89
N THR A 42 -11.32 10.94 -21.04
CA THR A 42 -11.01 12.07 -21.91
C THR A 42 -9.86 11.65 -22.81
N VAL A 43 -10.05 11.77 -24.12
CA VAL A 43 -8.98 11.59 -25.12
C VAL A 43 -8.36 12.95 -25.39
N LEU A 44 -7.09 13.10 -25.04
CA LEU A 44 -6.26 14.25 -25.40
C LEU A 44 -5.51 13.96 -26.71
N SER A 45 -5.30 15.00 -27.52
CA SER A 45 -4.70 14.86 -28.85
C SER A 45 -4.07 16.18 -29.29
N PRO A 46 -2.98 16.16 -30.08
CA PRO A 46 -2.49 17.36 -30.76
C PRO A 46 -3.61 18.06 -31.53
N ALA A 47 -3.66 19.39 -31.43
CA ALA A 47 -4.58 20.20 -32.21
C ALA A 47 -4.21 20.17 -33.71
N GLY A 48 -5.23 20.23 -34.57
CA GLY A 48 -5.08 20.20 -36.03
C GLY A 48 -5.24 18.82 -36.66
N ALA A 49 -5.53 18.82 -37.95
CA ALA A 49 -5.61 17.60 -38.76
C ALA A 49 -4.20 17.10 -39.08
N GLY A 50 -4.01 15.79 -39.04
CA GLY A 50 -2.73 15.14 -39.34
C GLY A 50 -2.93 13.65 -39.63
N PRO A 51 -1.85 12.91 -39.92
CA PRO A 51 -1.93 11.47 -40.11
C PRO A 51 -2.43 10.77 -38.84
N ALA A 52 -2.93 9.54 -39.01
CA ALA A 52 -3.28 8.68 -37.89
C ALA A 52 -2.06 8.47 -36.99
N ARG A 53 -2.23 8.65 -35.69
CA ARG A 53 -1.15 8.71 -34.71
C ARG A 53 -1.21 7.55 -33.70
N PRO A 54 -0.08 7.19 -33.06
CA PRO A 54 -0.09 6.26 -31.95
C PRO A 54 -1.02 6.70 -30.83
N GLY A 55 -1.62 5.72 -30.15
CA GLY A 55 -2.48 5.96 -28.99
C GLY A 55 -1.91 5.36 -27.72
N MET A 56 -2.23 5.93 -26.57
CA MET A 56 -1.87 5.36 -25.27
C MET A 56 -2.99 5.52 -24.24
N VAL A 57 -3.38 4.42 -23.59
CA VAL A 57 -4.30 4.43 -22.45
C VAL A 57 -3.51 4.49 -21.15
N LEU A 58 -3.86 5.39 -20.24
CA LEU A 58 -3.18 5.56 -18.96
C LEU A 58 -4.02 4.94 -17.84
N VAL A 59 -3.43 3.95 -17.16
CA VAL A 59 -4.04 3.21 -16.05
C VAL A 59 -3.51 3.72 -14.72
N HIS A 60 -4.44 4.12 -13.85
CA HIS A 60 -4.18 4.65 -12.52
C HIS A 60 -3.45 3.67 -11.59
N GLY A 61 -2.73 4.23 -10.61
CA GLY A 61 -2.33 3.52 -9.39
C GLY A 61 -3.50 3.24 -8.44
N ALA A 62 -3.20 2.80 -7.23
CA ALA A 62 -4.23 2.47 -6.23
C ALA A 62 -5.05 3.69 -5.77
N GLY A 63 -6.34 3.50 -5.50
CA GLY A 63 -7.24 4.54 -4.97
C GLY A 63 -8.65 4.51 -5.56
N THR A 64 -9.69 4.44 -4.73
CA THR A 64 -11.09 4.30 -5.18
C THR A 64 -11.61 5.54 -5.86
N GLY A 65 -12.24 5.38 -7.03
CA GLY A 65 -12.85 6.52 -7.73
C GLY A 65 -11.85 7.62 -8.07
N THR A 66 -10.58 7.26 -8.22
CA THR A 66 -9.52 8.23 -8.52
C THR A 66 -9.87 8.96 -9.82
N PRO A 67 -9.94 10.30 -9.80
CA PRO A 67 -10.33 11.06 -10.99
C PRO A 67 -9.20 11.05 -12.02
N ARG A 68 -9.58 10.96 -13.30
CA ARG A 68 -8.68 10.99 -14.46
C ARG A 68 -7.75 12.19 -14.49
N THR A 69 -8.16 13.30 -13.89
CA THR A 69 -7.37 14.54 -13.81
C THR A 69 -6.05 14.38 -13.06
N GLN A 70 -5.89 13.34 -12.22
CA GLN A 70 -4.59 13.04 -11.61
C GLN A 70 -3.50 12.64 -12.61
N LEU A 71 -3.88 12.20 -13.81
CA LEU A 71 -2.96 11.80 -14.89
C LEU A 71 -2.89 12.86 -16.01
N MET A 72 -3.43 14.07 -15.76
CA MET A 72 -3.50 15.13 -16.76
C MET A 72 -2.10 15.61 -17.19
N GLY A 73 -1.15 15.72 -16.24
CA GLY A 73 0.21 16.18 -16.53
C GLY A 73 0.91 15.25 -17.54
N GLU A 74 0.86 13.95 -17.28
CA GLU A 74 1.36 12.91 -18.18
C GLU A 74 0.63 12.95 -19.51
N ALA A 75 -0.70 13.04 -19.51
CA ALA A 75 -1.49 13.03 -20.73
C ALA A 75 -1.19 14.23 -21.65
N VAL A 76 -1.05 15.42 -21.08
CA VAL A 76 -0.65 16.63 -21.81
C VAL A 76 0.73 16.46 -22.42
N GLU A 77 1.71 16.03 -21.62
CA GLU A 77 3.08 15.92 -22.09
C GLU A 77 3.22 14.82 -23.15
N PHE A 78 2.54 13.69 -23.02
CA PHE A 78 2.52 12.64 -24.04
C PHE A 78 1.77 13.08 -25.30
N ALA A 79 0.64 13.78 -25.17
CA ALA A 79 -0.05 14.32 -26.34
C ALA A 79 0.84 15.30 -27.12
N ARG A 80 1.63 16.13 -26.44
CA ARG A 80 2.64 17.02 -27.06
C ARG A 80 3.75 16.27 -27.81
N ARG A 81 4.01 15.00 -27.49
CA ARG A 81 4.91 14.12 -28.28
C ARG A 81 4.19 13.40 -29.43
N GLY A 82 2.99 13.84 -29.79
CA GLY A 82 2.28 13.39 -31.00
C GLY A 82 1.36 12.19 -30.79
N MET A 83 1.03 11.82 -29.54
CA MET A 83 0.13 10.70 -29.24
C MET A 83 -1.31 11.16 -29.03
N SER A 84 -2.28 10.27 -29.26
CA SER A 84 -3.63 10.41 -28.70
C SER A 84 -3.71 9.67 -27.37
N VAL A 85 -4.03 10.36 -26.29
CA VAL A 85 -3.89 9.84 -24.92
C VAL A 85 -5.25 9.74 -24.25
N LEU A 86 -5.64 8.55 -23.81
CA LEU A 86 -6.87 8.34 -23.04
C LEU A 86 -6.56 8.21 -21.54
N ILE A 87 -7.10 9.13 -20.76
CA ILE A 87 -7.21 9.04 -19.29
C ILE A 87 -8.67 8.76 -18.91
N TYR A 88 -8.92 7.98 -17.88
CA TYR A 88 -10.28 7.61 -17.48
C TYR A 88 -10.43 7.51 -15.97
N ASP A 89 -11.63 7.82 -15.47
CA ASP A 89 -11.91 7.77 -14.06
C ASP A 89 -11.84 6.32 -13.60
N LYS A 90 -11.06 6.07 -12.54
CA LYS A 90 -10.96 4.72 -12.00
C LYS A 90 -12.31 4.31 -11.43
N ARG A 91 -12.67 3.03 -11.60
CA ARG A 91 -13.92 2.48 -11.08
C ARG A 91 -14.07 2.78 -9.57
N SER A 92 -15.28 3.16 -9.18
CA SER A 92 -15.68 3.35 -7.77
C SER A 92 -16.51 2.17 -7.25
N GLN A 93 -17.16 1.42 -8.13
CA GLN A 93 -17.95 0.24 -7.80
C GLN A 93 -17.06 -1.00 -7.83
N GLY A 94 -17.20 -1.90 -6.86
CA GLY A 94 -16.39 -3.12 -6.74
C GLY A 94 -14.88 -2.84 -6.62
N TYR A 95 -14.50 -1.67 -6.11
CA TYR A 95 -13.11 -1.33 -5.85
C TYR A 95 -12.96 -0.50 -4.57
N SER A 96 -12.15 -1.02 -3.64
CA SER A 96 -11.60 -0.32 -2.49
C SER A 96 -10.19 -0.81 -2.18
N LEU A 97 -9.49 -0.13 -1.27
CA LEU A 97 -8.22 -0.64 -0.76
C LEU A 97 -8.36 -2.01 -0.06
N PHE A 98 -9.58 -2.39 0.31
CA PHE A 98 -9.91 -3.68 0.94
C PHE A 98 -10.62 -4.67 -0.01
N GLU A 99 -10.99 -4.24 -1.21
CA GLU A 99 -11.74 -5.04 -2.18
C GLU A 99 -11.28 -4.66 -3.58
N ARG A 100 -10.37 -5.40 -4.20
CA ARG A 100 -9.92 -5.14 -5.57
C ARG A 100 -9.55 -6.43 -6.29
N SER A 101 -9.61 -6.39 -7.61
CA SER A 101 -9.17 -7.46 -8.52
C SER A 101 -8.36 -6.85 -9.64
N TYR A 102 -7.08 -7.22 -9.76
CA TYR A 102 -6.24 -6.75 -10.87
C TYR A 102 -6.73 -7.26 -12.23
N SER A 103 -7.36 -8.44 -12.25
CA SER A 103 -8.03 -8.98 -13.44
C SER A 103 -9.14 -8.04 -13.91
N GLN A 104 -10.00 -7.60 -12.99
CA GLN A 104 -11.12 -6.72 -13.30
C GLN A 104 -10.65 -5.35 -13.79
N LEU A 105 -9.62 -4.79 -13.14
CA LEU A 105 -9.00 -3.54 -13.62
C LEU A 105 -8.37 -3.69 -15.01
N ALA A 106 -7.88 -4.88 -15.35
CA ALA A 106 -7.33 -5.15 -16.67
C ALA A 106 -8.42 -5.19 -17.74
N ASP A 107 -9.59 -5.74 -17.40
CA ASP A 107 -10.75 -5.77 -18.29
C ASP A 107 -11.35 -4.35 -18.48
N ASP A 108 -11.34 -3.51 -17.44
CA ASP A 108 -11.63 -2.07 -17.56
C ASP A 108 -10.65 -1.37 -18.53
N ALA A 109 -9.34 -1.65 -18.39
CA ALA A 109 -8.31 -1.07 -19.25
C ALA A 109 -8.44 -1.55 -20.72
N LEU A 110 -8.86 -2.80 -20.95
CA LEU A 110 -9.15 -3.31 -22.29
C LEU A 110 -10.35 -2.60 -22.94
N GLY A 111 -11.39 -2.29 -22.16
CA GLY A 111 -12.49 -1.43 -22.61
C GLY A 111 -12.01 -0.05 -23.05
N ALA A 112 -11.11 0.56 -22.27
CA ALA A 112 -10.49 1.84 -22.61
C ALA A 112 -9.63 1.75 -23.89
N VAL A 113 -8.85 0.66 -24.07
CA VAL A 113 -8.07 0.41 -25.30
C VAL A 113 -9.00 0.32 -26.51
N ALA A 114 -10.10 -0.43 -26.42
CA ALA A 114 -11.08 -0.52 -27.50
C ALA A 114 -11.70 0.85 -27.84
N ALA A 115 -12.03 1.64 -26.82
CA ALA A 115 -12.55 3.00 -27.00
C ALA A 115 -11.53 3.93 -27.68
N LEU A 116 -10.24 3.86 -27.30
CA LEU A 116 -9.19 4.66 -27.91
C LEU A 116 -8.91 4.26 -29.37
N ARG A 117 -8.95 2.96 -29.68
CA ARG A 117 -8.78 2.46 -31.06
C ARG A 117 -9.89 2.94 -32.00
N ALA A 118 -11.10 3.15 -31.48
CA ALA A 118 -12.23 3.67 -32.27
C ALA A 118 -12.17 5.19 -32.53
N GLN A 119 -11.14 5.89 -32.04
CA GLN A 119 -11.01 7.34 -32.19
C GLN A 119 -10.58 7.76 -33.58
N ARG A 120 -11.20 8.84 -34.09
CA ARG A 120 -10.72 9.49 -35.31
C ARG A 120 -9.31 10.03 -35.09
N GLY A 121 -8.43 9.80 -36.07
CA GLY A 121 -7.03 10.23 -36.01
C GLY A 121 -6.13 9.32 -35.17
N VAL A 122 -6.63 8.23 -34.59
CA VAL A 122 -5.81 7.20 -33.94
C VAL A 122 -5.57 6.05 -34.91
N ASP A 123 -4.33 5.59 -35.00
CA ASP A 123 -4.00 4.34 -35.70
C ASP A 123 -4.29 3.16 -34.75
N PRO A 124 -5.31 2.33 -35.02
CA PRO A 124 -5.70 1.24 -34.12
C PRO A 124 -4.66 0.13 -34.01
N ALA A 125 -3.66 0.07 -34.89
CA ALA A 125 -2.55 -0.86 -34.80
C ALA A 125 -1.39 -0.35 -33.92
N LYS A 126 -1.44 0.93 -33.51
CA LYS A 126 -0.39 1.61 -32.74
C LYS A 126 -0.89 2.09 -31.37
N VAL A 127 -1.83 1.38 -30.77
CA VAL A 127 -2.37 1.70 -29.43
C VAL A 127 -1.69 0.85 -28.37
N GLY A 128 -1.08 1.49 -27.38
CA GLY A 128 -0.48 0.83 -26.23
C GLY A 128 -1.14 1.20 -24.90
N ILE A 129 -0.56 0.69 -23.82
CA ILE A 129 -1.03 0.91 -22.46
C ILE A 129 0.11 1.39 -21.56
N TRP A 130 -0.18 2.33 -20.68
CA TRP A 130 0.71 2.88 -19.67
C TRP A 130 0.14 2.58 -18.29
N GLY A 131 0.92 2.02 -17.37
CA GLY A 131 0.45 1.63 -16.04
C GLY A 131 1.33 2.16 -14.91
N LEU A 132 0.72 2.91 -13.98
CA LEU A 132 1.39 3.45 -12.79
C LEU A 132 1.17 2.57 -11.56
N SER A 133 2.23 2.19 -10.84
CA SER A 133 2.13 1.55 -9.52
C SER A 133 1.28 0.27 -9.57
N GLU A 134 0.06 0.26 -9.00
CA GLU A 134 -0.93 -0.81 -9.17
C GLU A 134 -1.23 -1.12 -10.65
N GLY A 135 -1.26 -0.08 -11.50
CA GLY A 135 -1.32 -0.20 -12.95
C GLY A 135 -0.19 -1.03 -13.55
N GLY A 136 0.94 -1.17 -12.83
CA GLY A 136 2.05 -2.04 -13.17
C GLY A 136 1.76 -3.54 -13.07
N TRP A 137 0.73 -3.96 -12.33
CA TRP A 137 0.18 -5.31 -12.38
C TRP A 137 -0.94 -5.44 -13.41
N VAL A 138 -1.77 -4.40 -13.51
CA VAL A 138 -2.95 -4.37 -14.40
C VAL A 138 -2.55 -4.37 -15.88
N ALA A 139 -1.60 -3.51 -16.28
CA ALA A 139 -1.21 -3.36 -17.68
C ALA A 139 -0.61 -4.66 -18.29
N PRO A 140 0.28 -5.41 -17.59
CA PRO A 140 0.71 -6.72 -18.05
C PRO A 140 -0.42 -7.75 -18.19
N ILE A 141 -1.41 -7.75 -17.28
CA ILE A 141 -2.59 -8.64 -17.40
C ILE A 141 -3.36 -8.32 -18.68
N ALA A 142 -3.65 -7.03 -18.94
CA ALA A 142 -4.34 -6.61 -20.16
C ALA A 142 -3.55 -6.97 -21.42
N ALA A 143 -2.24 -6.69 -21.44
CA ALA A 143 -1.35 -6.99 -22.56
C ALA A 143 -1.24 -8.49 -22.86
N ALA A 144 -1.21 -9.34 -21.83
CA ALA A 144 -1.19 -10.79 -22.00
C ALA A 144 -2.51 -11.35 -22.57
N ARG A 145 -3.63 -10.65 -22.37
CA ARG A 145 -4.98 -11.07 -22.82
C ARG A 145 -5.34 -10.58 -24.22
N SER A 146 -4.70 -9.53 -24.72
CA SER A 146 -5.09 -8.89 -25.98
C SER A 146 -3.94 -8.63 -26.92
N ARG A 147 -4.13 -9.03 -28.19
CA ARG A 147 -3.23 -8.70 -29.30
C ARG A 147 -3.44 -7.28 -29.85
N ASP A 148 -4.47 -6.58 -29.37
CA ASP A 148 -4.77 -5.22 -29.80
C ASP A 148 -3.90 -4.16 -29.12
N ILE A 149 -3.10 -4.55 -28.13
CA ILE A 149 -2.12 -3.71 -27.46
C ILE A 149 -0.79 -3.85 -28.19
N ALA A 150 -0.27 -2.74 -28.70
CA ALA A 150 0.97 -2.68 -29.48
C ALA A 150 2.23 -2.60 -28.61
N PHE A 151 2.15 -1.97 -27.44
CA PHE A 151 3.27 -1.77 -26.52
C PHE A 151 2.79 -1.55 -25.08
N VAL A 152 3.69 -1.74 -24.11
CA VAL A 152 3.42 -1.55 -22.67
C VAL A 152 4.44 -0.60 -22.07
N VAL A 153 3.98 0.44 -21.37
CA VAL A 153 4.81 1.33 -20.55
C VAL A 153 4.44 1.14 -19.08
N LEU A 154 5.44 0.93 -18.22
CA LEU A 154 5.28 0.64 -16.80
C LEU A 154 6.03 1.67 -15.99
N VAL A 155 5.38 2.29 -14.99
CA VAL A 155 5.98 3.36 -14.18
C VAL A 155 5.83 3.02 -12.71
N GLY A 156 6.95 2.97 -12.00
CA GLY A 156 6.95 2.54 -10.60
C GLY A 156 6.29 1.17 -10.42
N ALA A 157 6.45 0.27 -11.40
CA ALA A 157 5.79 -1.03 -11.38
C ALA A 157 6.53 -2.00 -10.45
N ASN A 158 5.78 -2.86 -9.77
CA ASN A 158 6.33 -3.84 -8.84
C ASN A 158 6.35 -5.26 -9.41
N GLY A 159 7.49 -5.93 -9.29
CA GLY A 159 7.64 -7.35 -9.65
C GLY A 159 7.30 -8.33 -8.53
N GLN A 160 7.08 -7.84 -7.30
CA GLN A 160 6.77 -8.66 -6.12
C GLN A 160 5.26 -8.77 -5.88
N SER A 161 4.86 -9.64 -4.94
CA SER A 161 3.47 -9.72 -4.50
C SER A 161 3.02 -8.43 -3.78
N PRO A 162 1.71 -8.10 -3.83
CA PRO A 162 1.19 -6.87 -3.23
C PRO A 162 1.47 -6.71 -1.73
N LEU A 163 1.38 -7.79 -0.95
CA LEU A 163 1.68 -7.74 0.49
C LEU A 163 3.17 -7.50 0.75
N ARG A 164 4.03 -8.13 -0.06
CA ARG A 164 5.48 -7.94 0.00
C ARG A 164 5.90 -6.53 -0.39
N GLN A 165 5.24 -5.93 -1.39
CA GLN A 165 5.39 -4.51 -1.67
C GLN A 165 5.04 -3.69 -0.43
N GLN A 166 3.83 -3.86 0.09
CA GLN A 166 3.28 -2.92 1.07
C GLN A 166 4.15 -2.87 2.33
N THR A 167 4.54 -4.04 2.82
CA THR A 167 5.43 -4.14 3.99
C THR A 167 6.79 -3.50 3.73
N TRP A 168 7.34 -3.66 2.53
CA TRP A 168 8.58 -2.97 2.16
C TRP A 168 8.40 -1.46 2.07
N ALA A 169 7.32 -0.96 1.45
CA ALA A 169 7.06 0.46 1.26
C ALA A 169 6.90 1.21 2.59
N VAL A 170 6.15 0.62 3.53
CA VAL A 170 5.99 1.22 4.87
C VAL A 170 7.32 1.20 5.62
N ALA A 171 8.06 0.10 5.56
CA ALA A 171 9.38 0.03 6.18
C ALA A 171 10.38 1.03 5.56
N ALA A 172 10.37 1.20 4.25
CA ALA A 172 11.20 2.19 3.54
C ALA A 172 10.84 3.62 3.97
N GLY A 173 9.55 3.95 4.07
CA GLY A 173 9.08 5.25 4.56
C GLY A 173 9.46 5.52 6.01
N LEU A 174 9.30 4.54 6.89
CA LEU A 174 9.70 4.67 8.30
C LEU A 174 11.22 4.84 8.44
N ARG A 175 12.03 4.05 7.71
CA ARG A 175 13.49 4.21 7.71
C ARG A 175 13.93 5.55 7.12
N LYS A 176 13.26 6.03 6.07
CA LYS A 176 13.46 7.38 5.50
C LYS A 176 13.17 8.46 6.54
N ALA A 177 12.18 8.26 7.41
CA ALA A 177 11.89 9.14 8.53
C ALA A 177 12.88 9.01 9.70
N GLY A 178 13.87 8.10 9.63
CA GLY A 178 14.87 7.86 10.66
C GLY A 178 14.50 6.77 11.67
N VAL A 179 13.45 5.97 11.41
CA VAL A 179 12.97 4.94 12.35
C VAL A 179 13.67 3.60 12.12
N SER A 180 14.07 2.94 13.21
CA SER A 180 14.65 1.59 13.20
C SER A 180 14.03 0.65 14.24
N GLY A 181 14.36 -0.64 14.16
CA GLY A 181 14.10 -1.71 15.12
C GLY A 181 12.65 -2.22 15.17
N SER A 182 12.21 -2.74 16.33
CA SER A 182 11.02 -3.59 16.45
C SER A 182 9.70 -3.03 15.91
N LEU A 183 9.51 -1.70 15.84
CA LEU A 183 8.34 -1.12 15.17
C LEU A 183 8.28 -1.49 13.69
N VAL A 184 9.42 -1.33 12.99
CA VAL A 184 9.55 -1.59 11.55
C VAL A 184 9.79 -3.07 11.29
N ASP A 185 10.66 -3.68 12.09
CA ASP A 185 11.16 -5.01 11.78
C ASP A 185 10.20 -6.13 12.18
N LEU A 186 9.29 -5.87 13.12
CA LEU A 186 8.31 -6.83 13.65
C LEU A 186 6.88 -6.31 13.63
N ALA A 187 6.58 -5.20 14.31
CA ALA A 187 5.20 -4.81 14.61
C ALA A 187 4.39 -4.46 13.34
N GLU A 188 4.97 -3.65 12.46
CA GLU A 188 4.41 -3.31 11.15
C GLU A 188 4.24 -4.55 10.26
N HIS A 189 5.30 -5.36 10.15
CA HIS A 189 5.30 -6.57 9.35
C HIS A 189 4.21 -7.55 9.81
N ASN A 190 4.09 -7.78 11.11
CA ASN A 190 3.08 -8.65 11.71
C ASN A 190 1.67 -8.09 11.59
N LEU A 191 1.50 -6.76 11.59
CA LEU A 191 0.20 -6.14 11.35
C LEU A 191 -0.30 -6.44 9.95
N TYR A 192 0.52 -6.27 8.91
CA TYR A 192 0.11 -6.58 7.54
C TYR A 192 -0.14 -8.07 7.31
N ARG A 193 0.62 -8.97 7.94
CA ARG A 193 0.32 -10.41 7.93
C ARG A 193 -1.07 -10.70 8.53
N ALA A 194 -1.39 -10.09 9.68
CA ALA A 194 -2.69 -10.23 10.31
C ALA A 194 -3.83 -9.60 9.48
N LEU A 195 -3.59 -8.45 8.84
CA LEU A 195 -4.58 -7.82 7.95
C LEU A 195 -4.88 -8.70 6.73
N ALA A 196 -3.86 -9.28 6.10
CA ALA A 196 -4.02 -10.17 4.96
C ALA A 196 -4.76 -11.45 5.33
N ASP A 197 -4.38 -12.11 6.43
CA ASP A 197 -5.06 -13.31 6.94
C ASP A 197 -6.51 -13.05 7.35
N GLY A 198 -6.79 -11.85 7.90
CA GLY A 198 -8.13 -11.41 8.23
C GLY A 198 -8.99 -10.99 7.03
N GLY A 199 -8.50 -11.13 5.80
CA GLY A 199 -9.22 -10.74 4.58
C GLY A 199 -9.32 -9.22 4.35
N MET A 200 -8.52 -8.43 5.07
CA MET A 200 -8.44 -6.97 4.94
C MET A 200 -7.29 -6.52 4.04
N PHE A 201 -6.77 -7.42 3.20
CA PHE A 201 -5.81 -7.07 2.17
C PHE A 201 -6.10 -7.92 0.92
N PRO A 202 -6.68 -7.33 -0.15
CA PRO A 202 -7.07 -8.08 -1.35
C PRO A 202 -5.85 -8.49 -2.18
N GLU A 203 -5.91 -9.70 -2.74
CA GLU A 203 -4.87 -10.33 -3.57
C GLU A 203 -3.44 -10.24 -2.97
N PRO A 204 -3.24 -10.54 -1.66
CA PRO A 204 -1.99 -10.26 -0.96
C PRO A 204 -0.81 -11.04 -1.55
N TYR A 205 -1.09 -12.23 -2.10
CA TYR A 205 -0.11 -13.16 -2.64
C TYR A 205 -0.18 -13.29 -4.17
N TYR A 206 -0.80 -12.33 -4.87
CA TYR A 206 -0.77 -12.32 -6.32
C TYR A 206 0.68 -12.35 -6.82
N ASP A 207 1.03 -13.36 -7.60
CA ASP A 207 2.34 -13.50 -8.24
C ASP A 207 2.27 -12.93 -9.67
N PRO A 208 2.93 -11.79 -9.96
CA PRO A 208 2.89 -11.19 -11.28
C PRO A 208 3.79 -11.90 -12.29
N ALA A 209 4.74 -12.75 -11.85
CA ALA A 209 5.76 -13.31 -12.74
C ALA A 209 5.20 -14.16 -13.90
N PRO A 210 4.18 -15.02 -13.72
CA PRO A 210 3.57 -15.77 -14.82
C PRO A 210 2.91 -14.85 -15.86
N THR A 211 2.22 -13.79 -15.39
CA THR A 211 1.58 -12.83 -16.29
C THR A 211 2.60 -12.02 -17.07
N ILE A 212 3.66 -11.52 -16.41
CA ILE A 212 4.74 -10.79 -17.09
C ILE A 212 5.40 -11.67 -18.16
N ALA A 213 5.64 -12.96 -17.87
CA ALA A 213 6.18 -13.91 -18.83
C ALA A 213 5.26 -14.19 -20.03
N ALA A 214 3.96 -13.88 -19.94
CA ALA A 214 3.02 -13.98 -21.04
C ALA A 214 2.98 -12.74 -21.94
N VAL A 215 3.56 -11.60 -21.53
CA VAL A 215 3.61 -10.37 -22.34
C VAL A 215 4.53 -10.57 -23.55
N ARG A 216 4.02 -10.26 -24.75
CA ARG A 216 4.74 -10.40 -26.03
C ARG A 216 5.07 -9.07 -26.68
N GLN A 217 4.39 -8.01 -26.26
CA GLN A 217 4.58 -6.64 -26.72
C GLN A 217 5.92 -6.08 -26.22
N PRO A 218 6.53 -5.12 -26.93
CA PRO A 218 7.64 -4.34 -26.38
C PRO A 218 7.26 -3.66 -25.07
N VAL A 219 8.19 -3.63 -24.11
CA VAL A 219 7.99 -3.11 -22.75
C VAL A 219 9.00 -2.01 -22.42
N LEU A 220 8.50 -0.85 -22.00
CA LEU A 220 9.29 0.21 -21.36
C LEU A 220 8.98 0.24 -19.86
N GLY A 221 9.96 -0.02 -19.01
CA GLY A 221 9.85 0.15 -17.56
C GLY A 221 10.61 1.38 -17.07
N ILE A 222 9.97 2.16 -16.21
CA ILE A 222 10.48 3.44 -15.73
C ILE A 222 10.36 3.50 -14.21
N TRP A 223 11.44 3.87 -13.53
CA TRP A 223 11.46 4.08 -12.08
C TRP A 223 12.18 5.37 -11.72
N GLY A 224 11.77 6.01 -10.62
CA GLY A 224 12.54 7.08 -10.01
C GLY A 224 13.62 6.53 -9.08
N THR A 225 14.76 7.21 -8.97
CA THR A 225 15.81 6.81 -8.02
C THR A 225 15.43 7.01 -6.55
N HIS A 226 14.36 7.76 -6.29
CA HIS A 226 13.79 7.99 -4.96
C HIS A 226 12.40 7.35 -4.80
N ASP A 227 12.15 6.25 -5.50
CA ASP A 227 10.96 5.45 -5.28
C ASP A 227 11.00 4.79 -3.88
N LEU A 228 10.00 5.12 -3.05
CA LEU A 228 9.82 4.58 -1.70
C LEU A 228 8.62 3.64 -1.60
N LEU A 229 7.90 3.38 -2.70
CA LEU A 229 6.72 2.53 -2.73
C LEU A 229 6.94 1.21 -3.47
N THR A 230 7.85 1.17 -4.43
CA THR A 230 8.29 -0.08 -5.05
C THR A 230 9.80 -0.24 -4.98
N PRO A 231 10.31 -1.46 -4.73
CA PRO A 231 11.73 -1.70 -4.57
C PRO A 231 12.42 -1.51 -5.94
N PRO A 232 13.15 -0.40 -6.15
CA PRO A 232 13.54 0.02 -7.49
C PRO A 232 14.73 -0.79 -8.02
N ARG A 233 15.44 -1.52 -7.15
CA ARG A 233 16.51 -2.44 -7.55
C ARG A 233 15.95 -3.82 -7.94
N GLU A 234 15.02 -4.35 -7.15
CA GLU A 234 14.50 -5.72 -7.36
C GLU A 234 13.45 -5.80 -8.47
N SER A 235 12.53 -4.84 -8.55
CA SER A 235 11.40 -4.92 -9.48
C SER A 235 11.84 -5.04 -10.95
N PRO A 236 12.74 -4.18 -11.47
CA PRO A 236 13.18 -4.26 -12.87
C PRO A 236 13.86 -5.60 -13.20
N GLN A 237 14.61 -6.17 -12.25
CA GLN A 237 15.27 -7.47 -12.42
C GLN A 237 14.24 -8.61 -12.54
N ILE A 238 13.17 -8.56 -11.75
CA ILE A 238 12.07 -9.53 -11.83
C ILE A 238 11.34 -9.42 -13.17
N PHE A 239 11.06 -8.19 -13.63
CA PHE A 239 10.49 -7.96 -14.95
C PHE A 239 11.40 -8.49 -16.06
N ALA A 240 12.70 -8.18 -16.02
CA ALA A 240 13.69 -8.68 -16.99
C ALA A 240 13.67 -10.21 -17.08
N ALA A 241 13.77 -10.87 -15.92
CA ALA A 241 13.82 -12.32 -15.84
C ALA A 241 12.50 -12.97 -16.29
N ALA A 242 11.35 -12.39 -15.95
CA ALA A 242 10.06 -12.91 -16.37
C ALA A 242 9.83 -12.74 -17.88
N LEU A 243 10.13 -11.56 -18.45
CA LEU A 243 10.05 -11.32 -19.88
C LEU A 243 10.97 -12.24 -20.67
N GLU A 244 12.22 -12.43 -20.20
CA GLU A 244 13.17 -13.35 -20.83
C GLU A 244 12.68 -14.81 -20.79
N ARG A 245 12.14 -15.28 -19.65
CA ARG A 245 11.50 -16.61 -19.56
C ARG A 245 10.34 -16.76 -20.55
N GLY A 246 9.62 -15.67 -20.80
CA GLY A 246 8.55 -15.59 -21.80
C GLY A 246 9.04 -15.55 -23.25
N GLY A 247 10.34 -15.38 -23.49
CA GLY A 247 10.91 -15.19 -24.82
C GLY A 247 10.80 -13.75 -25.35
N ASN A 248 10.44 -12.78 -24.51
CA ASN A 248 10.34 -11.37 -24.90
C ASN A 248 11.64 -10.62 -24.56
N ARG A 249 12.39 -10.25 -25.61
CA ARG A 249 13.66 -9.50 -25.51
C ARG A 249 13.51 -8.01 -25.83
N HIS A 250 12.32 -7.54 -26.19
CA HIS A 250 12.05 -6.15 -26.52
C HIS A 250 11.69 -5.36 -25.25
N ASN A 251 12.62 -5.29 -24.31
CA ASN A 251 12.46 -4.52 -23.08
C ASN A 251 13.48 -3.39 -22.97
N THR A 252 13.03 -2.27 -22.40
CA THR A 252 13.84 -1.10 -22.09
C THR A 252 13.54 -0.67 -20.67
N PHE A 253 14.56 -0.51 -19.83
CA PHE A 253 14.41 -0.01 -18.46
C PHE A 253 15.18 1.29 -18.29
N HIS A 254 14.54 2.29 -17.67
CA HIS A 254 15.16 3.58 -17.41
C HIS A 254 14.91 4.06 -15.98
N PHE A 255 15.94 4.64 -15.38
CA PHE A 255 15.88 5.22 -14.04
C PHE A 255 16.03 6.74 -14.10
N PHE A 256 15.08 7.49 -13.58
CA PHE A 256 15.17 8.95 -13.51
C PHE A 256 15.80 9.43 -12.22
N ALA A 257 16.94 10.12 -12.34
CA ALA A 257 17.63 10.74 -11.22
C ALA A 257 16.75 11.79 -10.52
N GLY A 258 16.73 11.78 -9.19
CA GLY A 258 16.00 12.78 -8.41
C GLY A 258 14.48 12.66 -8.52
N ALA A 259 13.97 11.54 -9.04
CA ALA A 259 12.55 11.34 -9.29
C ALA A 259 11.89 10.39 -8.27
N ASP A 260 10.61 10.63 -7.99
CA ASP A 260 9.77 9.87 -7.07
C ASP A 260 9.21 8.59 -7.72
N HIS A 261 8.31 7.93 -6.98
CA HIS A 261 7.62 6.71 -7.41
C HIS A 261 6.90 6.80 -8.78
N ALA A 262 6.41 7.98 -9.19
CA ALA A 262 5.75 8.16 -10.49
C ALA A 262 6.64 8.83 -11.54
N ALA A 263 7.96 8.89 -11.31
CA ALA A 263 8.92 9.63 -12.13
C ALA A 263 8.62 11.14 -12.22
N HIS A 264 8.10 11.73 -11.13
CA HIS A 264 8.01 13.17 -10.95
C HIS A 264 9.20 13.68 -10.13
N GLN A 265 9.48 14.98 -10.22
CA GLN A 265 10.51 15.60 -9.39
C GLN A 265 10.12 15.55 -7.91
N THR A 266 11.13 15.42 -7.05
CA THR A 266 10.96 15.41 -5.59
C THR A 266 12.07 16.20 -4.90
N PRO A 267 11.75 17.13 -3.98
CA PRO A 267 12.74 17.96 -3.31
C PRO A 267 13.36 17.28 -2.08
N ASP A 268 12.76 16.21 -1.57
CA ASP A 268 13.08 15.57 -0.29
C ASP A 268 13.40 14.08 -0.43
N GLY A 269 13.78 13.68 -1.64
CA GLY A 269 14.20 12.32 -1.95
C GLY A 269 13.07 11.30 -1.77
N GLY A 270 11.91 11.60 -2.35
CA GLY A 270 10.82 10.65 -2.59
C GLY A 270 9.57 10.85 -1.75
N VAL A 271 9.58 11.78 -0.78
CA VAL A 271 8.46 11.98 0.16
C VAL A 271 7.39 12.86 -0.47
N THR A 272 7.81 14.01 -1.00
CA THR A 272 6.96 14.98 -1.69
C THR A 272 7.09 14.82 -3.19
N ARG A 273 5.95 14.67 -3.87
CA ARG A 273 5.85 14.71 -5.34
C ARG A 273 5.55 16.14 -5.78
N LEU A 274 6.34 16.65 -6.70
CA LEU A 274 6.02 17.88 -7.41
C LEU A 274 5.17 17.59 -8.67
N PRO A 275 4.37 18.54 -9.16
CA PRO A 275 3.61 18.37 -10.41
C PRO A 275 4.50 18.05 -11.62
N GLU A 276 5.72 18.55 -11.64
CA GLU A 276 6.65 18.42 -12.76
C GLU A 276 7.16 16.99 -12.91
N LEU A 277 7.11 16.49 -14.15
CA LEU A 277 7.77 15.24 -14.53
C LEU A 277 9.29 15.37 -14.39
N ALA A 278 9.96 14.24 -14.18
CA ALA A 278 11.41 14.18 -14.23
C ALA A 278 11.91 14.66 -15.60
N PRO A 279 13.00 15.47 -15.66
CA PRO A 279 13.53 15.95 -16.92
C PRO A 279 13.83 14.82 -17.91
N GLY A 280 13.34 14.96 -19.15
CA GLY A 280 13.50 13.96 -20.22
C GLY A 280 12.51 12.78 -20.17
N TYR A 281 11.65 12.68 -19.14
CA TYR A 281 10.70 11.57 -19.03
C TYR A 281 9.71 11.51 -20.20
N ALA A 282 9.02 12.60 -20.49
CA ALA A 282 8.06 12.61 -21.59
C ALA A 282 8.74 12.44 -22.97
N ASP A 283 9.97 12.92 -23.12
CA ASP A 283 10.74 12.77 -24.36
C ASP A 283 11.21 11.34 -24.60
N LEU A 284 11.61 10.64 -23.53
CA LEU A 284 11.93 9.21 -23.56
C LEU A 284 10.70 8.41 -24.02
N VAL A 285 9.54 8.62 -23.39
CA VAL A 285 8.31 7.90 -23.74
C VAL A 285 7.91 8.19 -25.19
N GLY A 286 7.88 9.45 -25.60
CA GLY A 286 7.51 9.82 -26.97
C GLY A 286 8.45 9.22 -28.02
N THR A 287 9.76 9.27 -27.78
CA THR A 287 10.77 8.68 -28.67
C THR A 287 10.60 7.16 -28.73
N TRP A 288 10.54 6.50 -27.59
CA TRP A 288 10.42 5.04 -27.53
C TRP A 288 9.14 4.52 -28.19
N VAL A 289 7.99 5.18 -27.94
CA VAL A 289 6.71 4.81 -28.58
C VAL A 289 6.78 4.98 -30.09
N ARG A 290 7.36 6.07 -30.58
CA ARG A 290 7.54 6.30 -32.02
C ARG A 290 8.39 5.19 -32.64
N ASP A 291 9.52 4.86 -32.03
CA ASP A 291 10.45 3.87 -32.57
C ASP A 291 9.79 2.47 -32.59
N VAL A 292 9.15 2.06 -31.50
CA VAL A 292 8.38 0.79 -31.42
C VAL A 292 7.28 0.72 -32.49
N THR A 293 6.50 1.79 -32.63
CA THR A 293 5.38 1.83 -33.59
C THR A 293 5.82 1.99 -35.05
N ASN A 294 7.12 2.22 -35.30
CA ASN A 294 7.74 2.18 -36.61
C ASN A 294 8.46 0.83 -36.89
N GLY A 295 8.39 -0.13 -35.97
CA GLY A 295 9.03 -1.44 -36.11
C GLY A 295 10.48 -1.49 -35.64
N GLU A 296 10.95 -0.46 -34.95
CA GLU A 296 12.33 -0.30 -34.46
C GLU A 296 12.41 -0.52 -32.95
N ALA A 297 11.65 -1.49 -32.42
CA ALA A 297 11.59 -1.76 -30.99
C ALA A 297 12.97 -2.12 -30.42
N PRO A 298 13.49 -1.36 -29.41
CA PRO A 298 14.79 -1.64 -28.83
C PRO A 298 14.86 -3.05 -28.23
N THR A 299 16.03 -3.67 -28.33
CA THR A 299 16.30 -4.97 -27.70
C THR A 299 17.10 -4.76 -26.42
N ALA A 300 16.55 -5.23 -25.30
CA ALA A 300 17.18 -5.30 -23.98
C ALA A 300 18.14 -4.13 -23.64
N GLN A 301 17.58 -2.98 -23.25
CA GLN A 301 18.37 -1.82 -22.84
C GLN A 301 18.08 -1.44 -21.39
N THR A 302 19.11 -1.05 -20.64
CA THR A 302 18.96 -0.43 -19.31
C THR A 302 19.80 0.84 -19.26
N SER A 303 19.22 1.94 -18.77
CA SER A 303 19.87 3.25 -18.75
C SER A 303 19.45 4.08 -17.53
N GLY A 304 20.16 5.18 -17.29
CA GLY A 304 20.00 6.01 -16.10
C GLY A 304 20.87 5.55 -14.93
N PRO A 305 20.88 6.31 -13.82
CA PRO A 305 21.58 5.93 -12.59
C PRO A 305 21.08 4.60 -12.02
N ALA A 306 21.99 3.86 -11.38
CA ALA A 306 21.60 2.66 -10.63
C ALA A 306 20.65 3.04 -9.47
N PRO A 307 19.53 2.31 -9.29
CA PRO A 307 18.60 2.58 -8.21
C PRO A 307 19.25 2.29 -6.84
N VAL A 308 19.05 3.22 -5.91
CA VAL A 308 19.43 3.02 -4.51
C VAL A 308 18.29 2.31 -3.80
N GLN A 309 18.63 1.22 -3.12
CA GLN A 309 17.68 0.47 -2.31
C GLN A 309 18.40 0.01 -1.05
N ASP A 310 18.17 0.71 0.07
CA ASP A 310 18.92 0.51 1.31
C ASP A 310 18.61 -0.82 2.00
N SER A 311 17.38 -1.31 1.84
CA SER A 311 16.94 -2.61 2.36
C SER A 311 16.24 -3.44 1.30
N LEU A 312 16.61 -4.71 1.19
CA LEU A 312 15.92 -5.68 0.33
C LEU A 312 14.52 -6.02 0.86
N THR A 313 13.63 -6.41 -0.04
CA THR A 313 12.31 -6.95 0.35
C THR A 313 12.48 -8.28 1.08
N ARG A 314 11.66 -8.49 2.11
CA ARG A 314 11.56 -9.79 2.83
C ARG A 314 10.34 -10.55 2.34
N SER A 315 10.40 -11.89 2.28
CA SER A 315 9.19 -12.66 2.01
C SER A 315 8.16 -12.41 3.11
N VAL A 316 6.88 -12.41 2.75
CA VAL A 316 5.78 -12.27 3.70
C VAL A 316 4.94 -13.53 3.60
N GLU A 317 5.30 -14.52 4.40
CA GLU A 317 4.61 -15.81 4.41
C GLU A 317 3.26 -15.71 5.15
N PRO A 318 2.27 -16.54 4.77
CA PRO A 318 1.04 -16.71 5.53
C PRO A 318 1.34 -16.97 7.03
N PRO A 319 0.52 -16.43 7.95
CA PRO A 319 0.75 -16.62 9.37
C PRO A 319 0.59 -18.09 9.79
N ALA A 320 1.40 -18.50 10.78
CA ALA A 320 1.13 -19.73 11.52
C ALA A 320 -0.21 -19.63 12.25
N TRP A 321 -0.79 -20.77 12.67
CA TRP A 321 -2.11 -20.81 13.32
C TRP A 321 -2.24 -19.85 14.52
N TRP A 322 -1.15 -19.66 15.29
CA TRP A 322 -1.12 -18.79 16.47
C TRP A 322 -0.86 -17.31 16.13
N GLU A 323 -0.35 -17.03 14.92
CA GLU A 323 -0.17 -15.68 14.38
C GLU A 323 -1.44 -15.18 13.66
N SER A 324 -2.39 -16.09 13.38
CA SER A 324 -3.61 -15.78 12.63
C SER A 324 -4.41 -14.60 13.20
N ALA A 325 -5.09 -13.88 12.33
CA ALA A 325 -5.95 -12.75 12.68
C ALA A 325 -7.00 -13.15 13.73
N THR A 326 -7.52 -14.38 13.66
CA THR A 326 -8.47 -14.93 14.64
C THR A 326 -7.83 -15.05 16.02
N VAL A 327 -6.64 -15.64 16.12
CA VAL A 327 -5.94 -15.80 17.41
C VAL A 327 -5.50 -14.44 17.96
N GLN A 328 -5.02 -13.54 17.12
CA GLN A 328 -4.62 -12.20 17.56
C GLN A 328 -5.83 -11.37 18.04
N THR A 329 -6.98 -11.48 17.36
CA THR A 329 -8.23 -10.85 17.81
C THR A 329 -8.71 -11.44 19.13
N ALA A 330 -8.66 -12.76 19.29
CA ALA A 330 -9.00 -13.43 20.54
C ALA A 330 -8.07 -13.00 21.69
N ALA A 331 -6.77 -12.85 21.41
CA ALA A 331 -5.80 -12.34 22.37
C ALA A 331 -6.11 -10.90 22.80
N LEU A 332 -6.43 -10.01 21.86
CA LEU A 332 -6.84 -8.63 22.17
C LEU A 332 -8.07 -8.59 23.08
N VAL A 333 -9.10 -9.40 22.79
CA VAL A 333 -10.31 -9.50 23.63
C VAL A 333 -9.96 -10.06 25.01
N LEU A 334 -9.12 -11.11 25.07
CA LEU A 334 -8.64 -11.69 26.32
C LEU A 334 -7.91 -10.66 27.18
N PHE A 335 -7.00 -9.87 26.61
CA PHE A 335 -6.29 -8.83 27.35
C PHE A 335 -7.20 -7.69 27.80
N ALA A 336 -8.10 -7.23 26.92
CA ALA A 336 -9.09 -6.22 27.29
C ALA A 336 -9.93 -6.68 28.49
N MET A 337 -10.42 -7.92 28.48
CA MET A 337 -11.16 -8.50 29.60
C MET A 337 -10.29 -8.66 30.85
N ALA A 338 -9.12 -9.30 30.74
CA ALA A 338 -8.25 -9.61 31.88
C ALA A 338 -7.76 -8.34 32.59
N PHE A 339 -7.39 -7.31 31.82
CA PHE A 339 -6.88 -6.06 32.36
C PHE A 339 -7.98 -5.09 32.80
N ALA A 340 -9.12 -5.00 32.11
CA ALA A 340 -10.21 -4.10 32.49
C ALA A 340 -11.12 -4.66 33.61
N ALA A 341 -11.25 -5.98 33.73
CA ALA A 341 -12.08 -6.59 34.77
C ALA A 341 -11.58 -6.24 36.19
N TYR A 342 -10.27 -6.05 36.36
CA TYR A 342 -9.70 -5.73 37.67
C TYR A 342 -10.24 -4.41 38.24
N PRO A 343 -10.13 -3.24 37.57
CA PRO A 343 -10.70 -1.98 38.06
C PRO A 343 -12.22 -1.97 38.04
N ALA A 344 -12.88 -2.58 37.05
CA ALA A 344 -14.35 -2.63 36.98
C ALA A 344 -14.96 -3.30 38.23
N VAL A 345 -14.41 -4.45 38.64
CA VAL A 345 -14.87 -5.14 39.85
C VAL A 345 -14.54 -4.35 41.11
N ALA A 346 -13.42 -3.60 41.15
CA ALA A 346 -13.10 -2.73 42.27
C ALA A 346 -14.14 -1.61 42.44
N VAL A 347 -14.58 -0.99 41.34
CA VAL A 347 -15.62 0.03 41.33
C VAL A 347 -16.95 -0.54 41.81
N VAL A 348 -17.38 -1.69 41.29
CA VAL A 348 -18.63 -2.36 41.73
C VAL A 348 -18.60 -2.70 43.22
N ARG A 349 -17.47 -3.22 43.73
CA ARG A 349 -17.31 -3.49 45.17
C ARG A 349 -17.38 -2.22 46.00
N ARG A 350 -16.79 -1.11 45.53
CA ARG A 350 -16.86 0.20 46.20
C ARG A 350 -18.29 0.72 46.27
N LEU A 351 -19.04 0.67 45.16
CA LEU A 351 -20.45 1.07 45.11
C LEU A 351 -21.34 0.23 46.01
N ARG A 352 -21.00 -1.05 46.22
CA ARG A 352 -21.71 -1.97 47.12
C ARG A 352 -21.24 -1.89 48.60
N GLY A 353 -20.39 -0.93 48.96
CA GLY A 353 -19.84 -0.80 50.32
C GLY A 353 -18.91 -1.93 50.76
N ARG A 354 -18.41 -2.75 49.82
CA ARG A 354 -17.54 -3.93 50.07
C ARG A 354 -16.08 -3.66 49.69
N SER A 355 -15.62 -2.41 49.82
CA SER A 355 -14.26 -2.02 49.46
C SER A 355 -13.25 -2.58 50.48
N ARG A 356 -12.12 -3.11 49.99
CA ARG A 356 -11.01 -3.60 50.81
C ARG A 356 -9.68 -3.18 50.19
N ALA A 357 -8.63 -3.12 51.01
CA ALA A 357 -7.28 -2.85 50.54
C ALA A 357 -6.83 -3.93 49.54
N PRO A 358 -6.22 -3.56 48.40
CA PRO A 358 -5.72 -4.52 47.43
C PRO A 358 -4.51 -5.28 47.99
N VAL A 359 -4.35 -6.55 47.59
CA VAL A 359 -3.20 -7.38 47.96
C VAL A 359 -1.87 -6.77 47.51
N SER A 360 -1.88 -6.05 46.38
CA SER A 360 -0.72 -5.27 45.92
C SER A 360 -1.17 -4.05 45.14
N ARG A 361 -0.48 -2.91 45.34
CA ARG A 361 -0.64 -1.73 44.49
C ARG A 361 -0.11 -1.99 43.07
N ALA A 362 0.84 -2.92 42.91
CA ALA A 362 1.37 -3.33 41.61
C ALA A 362 0.30 -3.97 40.69
N ALA A 363 -0.77 -4.54 41.24
CA ALA A 363 -1.87 -5.09 40.45
C ALA A 363 -2.55 -4.00 39.58
N ARG A 364 -2.53 -2.74 40.04
CA ARG A 364 -2.98 -1.60 39.22
C ARG A 364 -2.06 -1.33 38.04
N GLY A 365 -0.75 -1.58 38.20
CA GLY A 365 0.25 -1.47 37.13
C GLY A 365 0.08 -2.56 36.07
N VAL A 366 -0.28 -3.79 36.46
CA VAL A 366 -0.62 -4.86 35.50
C VAL A 366 -1.85 -4.48 34.68
N SER A 367 -2.92 -4.09 35.37
CA SER A 367 -4.19 -3.74 34.74
C SER A 367 -4.08 -2.49 33.86
N GLY A 368 -3.62 -1.37 34.42
CA GLY A 368 -3.51 -0.10 33.70
C GLY A 368 -2.43 -0.15 32.61
N GLY A 369 -1.25 -0.67 32.95
CA GLY A 369 -0.13 -0.78 32.00
C GLY A 369 -0.41 -1.78 30.89
N GLY A 370 -0.94 -2.97 31.22
CA GLY A 370 -1.29 -3.97 30.22
C GLY A 370 -2.36 -3.47 29.24
N LEU A 371 -3.43 -2.82 29.75
CA LEU A 371 -4.46 -2.25 28.90
C LEU A 371 -3.94 -1.13 28.00
N ALA A 372 -3.11 -0.24 28.56
CA ALA A 372 -2.49 0.86 27.82
C ALA A 372 -1.51 0.37 26.75
N ALA A 373 -0.69 -0.64 27.04
CA ALA A 373 0.22 -1.24 26.06
C ALA A 373 -0.53 -1.89 24.89
N VAL A 374 -1.59 -2.66 25.19
CA VAL A 374 -2.38 -3.37 24.16
C VAL A 374 -3.16 -2.39 23.28
N LEU A 375 -4.00 -1.54 23.89
CA LEU A 375 -4.84 -0.60 23.14
C LEU A 375 -4.02 0.51 22.49
N GLY A 376 -3.05 1.06 23.23
CA GLY A 376 -2.17 2.10 22.71
C GLY A 376 -1.23 1.59 21.63
N GLY A 377 -0.71 0.37 21.76
CA GLY A 377 0.11 -0.29 20.75
C GLY A 377 -0.63 -0.42 19.42
N PHE A 378 -1.82 -1.00 19.44
CA PHE A 378 -2.61 -1.16 18.21
C PHE A 378 -3.13 0.18 17.67
N ALA A 379 -3.58 1.10 18.53
CA ALA A 379 -3.99 2.42 18.09
C ALA A 379 -2.84 3.16 17.39
N TYR A 380 -1.62 3.06 17.93
CA TYR A 380 -0.45 3.66 17.31
C TYR A 380 -0.07 2.95 16.00
N LEU A 381 -0.03 1.61 15.96
CA LEU A 381 0.25 0.87 14.72
C LEU A 381 -0.78 1.19 13.62
N PHE A 382 -2.07 1.22 13.95
CA PHE A 382 -3.11 1.66 13.02
C PHE A 382 -2.92 3.12 12.62
N SER A 383 -2.52 4.01 13.53
CA SER A 383 -2.24 5.40 13.17
C SER A 383 -1.05 5.52 12.21
N VAL A 384 0.00 4.71 12.37
CA VAL A 384 1.17 4.68 11.47
C VAL A 384 0.76 4.19 10.09
N VAL A 385 -0.08 3.17 10.00
CA VAL A 385 -0.61 2.65 8.73
C VAL A 385 -1.60 3.62 8.07
N MET A 386 -2.51 4.23 8.85
CA MET A 386 -3.59 5.08 8.33
C MET A 386 -3.16 6.53 8.08
N SER A 387 -2.14 7.03 8.79
CA SER A 387 -1.52 8.35 8.51
C SER A 387 -0.71 8.34 7.22
N GLY A 388 -0.45 7.15 6.68
CA GLY A 388 0.34 6.93 5.47
C GLY A 388 -0.39 7.33 4.21
N GLY A 389 -0.52 8.65 3.98
CA GLY A 389 -0.78 9.17 2.63
C GLY A 389 0.27 8.64 1.64
N LYS A 390 1.37 9.38 1.41
CA LYS A 390 2.49 8.87 0.59
C LYS A 390 3.53 8.09 1.40
N LEU A 391 3.72 8.40 2.69
CA LEU A 391 4.60 7.67 3.62
C LEU A 391 4.09 7.78 5.07
N ALA A 392 4.42 6.79 5.91
CA ALA A 392 4.01 6.75 7.31
C ALA A 392 4.62 7.91 8.14
N SER A 393 3.84 8.51 9.03
CA SER A 393 4.31 9.55 9.96
C SER A 393 4.50 8.96 11.36
N PRO A 394 5.75 8.72 11.80
CA PRO A 394 6.01 8.08 13.09
C PRO A 394 5.78 9.01 14.30
N GLY A 395 5.65 10.33 14.08
CA GLY A 395 5.70 11.34 15.13
C GLY A 395 7.13 11.68 15.56
N PRO A 396 7.32 12.43 16.66
CA PRO A 396 8.65 12.84 17.12
C PRO A 396 9.51 11.63 17.50
N LEU A 397 10.80 11.71 17.17
CA LEU A 397 11.78 10.67 17.44
C LEU A 397 12.69 11.05 18.63
N LEU A 398 13.12 10.03 19.37
CA LEU A 398 14.24 10.09 20.30
C LEU A 398 15.29 9.09 19.79
N GLY A 399 16.37 9.60 19.21
CA GLY A 399 17.27 8.78 18.40
C GLY A 399 16.55 8.28 17.14
N ASP A 400 16.63 6.98 16.89
CA ASP A 400 15.98 6.28 15.76
C ASP A 400 14.64 5.64 16.14
N ARG A 401 14.05 6.06 17.26
CA ARG A 401 12.84 5.45 17.84
C ARG A 401 11.74 6.49 18.06
N PRO A 402 10.49 6.22 17.66
CA PRO A 402 9.39 7.13 17.94
C PRO A 402 9.12 7.23 19.43
N VAL A 403 8.92 8.46 19.93
CA VAL A 403 8.66 8.72 21.35
C VAL A 403 7.42 7.97 21.84
N ILE A 404 6.37 7.90 21.01
CA ILE A 404 5.15 7.15 21.34
C ILE A 404 5.44 5.65 21.45
N TRP A 405 6.25 5.09 20.53
CA TRP A 405 6.62 3.68 20.60
C TRP A 405 7.47 3.38 21.85
N LEU A 406 8.46 4.20 22.16
CA LEU A 406 9.26 4.07 23.40
C LEU A 406 8.39 4.14 24.66
N ALA A 407 7.41 5.05 24.69
CA ALA A 407 6.47 5.15 25.81
C ALA A 407 5.64 3.86 25.96
N LEU A 408 5.15 3.30 24.84
CA LEU A 408 4.42 2.03 24.83
C LEU A 408 5.30 0.86 25.29
N GLN A 409 6.58 0.83 24.90
CA GLN A 409 7.53 -0.17 25.38
C GLN A 409 7.80 -0.05 26.88
N ALA A 410 7.98 1.17 27.40
CA ALA A 410 8.13 1.41 28.83
C ALA A 410 6.89 0.99 29.63
N VAL A 411 5.69 1.24 29.08
CA VAL A 411 4.41 0.79 29.65
C VAL A 411 4.31 -0.74 29.64
N ALA A 412 4.71 -1.40 28.55
CA ALA A 412 4.74 -2.87 28.44
C ALA A 412 5.70 -3.49 29.47
N VAL A 413 6.93 -2.97 29.59
CA VAL A 413 7.91 -3.41 30.60
C VAL A 413 7.35 -3.21 32.02
N THR A 414 6.70 -2.07 32.28
CA THR A 414 6.06 -1.78 33.56
C THR A 414 4.96 -2.80 33.89
N ALA A 415 4.16 -3.21 32.89
CA ALA A 415 3.13 -4.22 33.05
C ALA A 415 3.73 -5.59 33.40
N VAL A 416 4.84 -5.98 32.76
CA VAL A 416 5.57 -7.23 33.05
C VAL A 416 6.15 -7.23 34.46
N VAL A 417 6.87 -6.17 34.84
CA VAL A 417 7.43 -6.02 36.20
C VAL A 417 6.31 -6.03 37.24
N SER A 418 5.22 -5.31 36.98
CA SER A 418 4.05 -5.29 37.85
C SER A 418 3.41 -6.66 38.00
N THR A 419 3.46 -7.51 36.98
CA THR A 419 2.91 -8.87 36.99
C THR A 419 3.73 -9.73 37.95
N VAL A 420 5.06 -9.67 37.85
CA VAL A 420 5.97 -10.37 38.77
C VAL A 420 5.79 -9.90 40.21
N LEU A 421 5.77 -8.58 40.45
CA LEU A 421 5.58 -8.01 41.79
C LEU A 421 4.23 -8.39 42.40
N THR A 422 3.17 -8.44 41.58
CA THR A 422 1.84 -8.87 42.01
C THR A 422 1.82 -10.35 42.38
N ALA A 423 2.47 -11.20 41.59
CA ALA A 423 2.59 -12.64 41.88
C ALA A 423 3.38 -12.90 43.18
N VAL A 424 4.50 -12.20 43.38
CA VAL A 424 5.30 -12.29 44.61
C VAL A 424 4.52 -11.81 45.82
N ALA A 425 3.83 -10.67 45.72
CA ALA A 425 3.00 -10.14 46.80
C ALA A 425 1.85 -11.09 47.16
N TRP A 426 1.21 -11.70 46.16
CA TRP A 426 0.15 -12.68 46.40
C TRP A 426 0.69 -13.93 47.11
N ARG A 427 1.86 -14.43 46.71
CA ARG A 427 2.53 -15.56 47.37
C ARG A 427 2.94 -15.27 48.81
N ARG A 428 3.31 -14.01 49.12
CA ARG A 428 3.75 -13.56 50.45
C ARG A 428 2.61 -13.10 51.37
N ALA A 429 1.38 -13.00 50.86
CA ALA A 429 0.24 -12.55 51.64
C ALA A 429 0.00 -13.48 52.84
N ARG A 430 0.12 -12.94 54.07
CA ARG A 430 -0.16 -13.67 55.31
C ARG A 430 -1.66 -13.58 55.61
N GLY A 431 -2.37 -14.70 55.47
CA GLY A 431 -3.81 -14.83 55.76
C GLY A 431 -4.66 -15.27 54.57
N PRO A 432 -5.92 -15.72 54.79
CA PRO A 432 -6.78 -16.24 53.72
C PRO A 432 -7.21 -15.12 52.76
N VAL A 433 -6.74 -15.18 51.51
CA VAL A 433 -7.25 -14.33 50.43
C VAL A 433 -8.66 -14.79 50.05
N GLU A 434 -9.63 -13.88 50.13
CA GLU A 434 -11.03 -14.15 49.80
C GLU A 434 -11.15 -14.76 48.39
N ARG A 435 -12.07 -15.72 48.20
CA ARG A 435 -12.25 -16.44 46.92
C ARG A 435 -12.41 -15.48 45.74
N GLY A 436 -13.20 -14.42 45.90
CA GLY A 436 -13.40 -13.41 44.86
C GLY A 436 -12.15 -12.59 44.53
N GLU A 437 -11.22 -12.40 45.48
CA GLU A 437 -9.94 -11.72 45.21
C GLU A 437 -8.92 -12.66 44.58
N ARG A 438 -8.91 -13.93 44.98
CA ARG A 438 -8.10 -14.98 44.33
C ARG A 438 -8.43 -15.11 42.85
N VAL A 439 -9.72 -15.12 42.49
CA VAL A 439 -10.16 -15.19 41.08
C VAL A 439 -9.70 -13.95 40.31
N ARG A 440 -9.87 -12.74 40.88
CA ARG A 440 -9.43 -11.49 40.22
C ARG A 440 -7.93 -11.45 39.98
N LEU A 441 -7.13 -11.81 40.99
CA LEU A 441 -5.66 -11.84 40.87
C LEU A 441 -5.19 -12.95 39.94
N GLY A 442 -5.83 -14.13 39.99
CA GLY A 442 -5.54 -15.24 39.08
C GLY A 442 -5.75 -14.87 37.62
N LEU A 443 -6.90 -14.26 37.28
CA LEU A 443 -7.19 -13.80 35.92
C LEU A 443 -6.22 -12.69 35.48
N LEU A 444 -5.92 -11.73 36.35
CA LEU A 444 -5.00 -10.64 36.05
C LEU A 444 -3.57 -11.15 35.78
N LEU A 445 -3.09 -12.10 36.59
CA LEU A 445 -1.77 -12.69 36.43
C LEU A 445 -1.69 -13.64 35.24
N ALA A 446 -2.76 -14.39 34.95
CA ALA A 446 -2.84 -15.19 33.72
C ALA A 446 -2.77 -14.28 32.48
N GLY A 447 -3.53 -13.18 32.47
CA GLY A 447 -3.44 -12.16 31.43
C GLY A 447 -2.02 -11.57 31.31
N GLY A 448 -1.39 -11.22 32.44
CA GLY A 448 -0.01 -10.73 32.46
C GLY A 448 1.02 -11.74 31.96
N ALA A 449 0.82 -13.03 32.23
CA ALA A 449 1.71 -14.10 31.75
C ALA A 449 1.57 -14.31 30.24
N VAL A 450 0.34 -14.35 29.71
CA VAL A 450 0.07 -14.49 28.27
C VAL A 450 0.48 -13.22 27.50
N PHE A 451 0.46 -12.06 28.15
CA PHE A 451 0.88 -10.79 27.55
C PHE A 451 2.37 -10.78 27.18
N ILE A 452 3.25 -11.48 27.91
CA ILE A 452 4.69 -11.47 27.62
C ILE A 452 5.02 -12.00 26.21
N PRO A 453 4.67 -13.26 25.83
CA PRO A 453 4.96 -13.76 24.49
C PRO A 453 4.22 -12.97 23.40
N TRP A 454 3.01 -12.48 23.68
CA TRP A 454 2.28 -11.63 22.75
C TRP A 454 2.98 -10.29 22.51
N ALA A 455 3.45 -9.63 23.57
CA ALA A 455 4.16 -8.35 23.48
C ALA A 455 5.56 -8.50 22.85
N LEU A 456 6.21 -9.67 23.00
CA LEU A 456 7.43 -10.00 22.24
C LEU A 456 7.14 -10.14 20.74
N TYR A 457 6.07 -10.85 20.36
CA TYR A 457 5.64 -10.99 18.96
C TYR A 457 5.34 -9.63 18.31
N TRP A 458 4.69 -8.72 19.02
CA TRP A 458 4.41 -7.37 18.55
C TRP A 458 5.56 -6.36 18.76
N GLY A 459 6.74 -6.79 19.23
CA GLY A 459 7.91 -5.93 19.39
C GLY A 459 7.85 -4.93 20.56
N LEU A 460 6.82 -4.98 21.42
CA LEU A 460 6.67 -4.08 22.56
C LEU A 460 7.69 -4.34 23.69
N LEU A 461 8.31 -5.51 23.70
CA LEU A 461 9.35 -5.90 24.66
C LEU A 461 10.73 -6.08 24.00
N LEU A 462 10.89 -5.60 22.75
CA LEU A 462 12.12 -5.72 21.97
C LEU A 462 12.60 -4.35 21.48
N PRO A 463 13.91 -4.12 21.40
CA PRO A 463 14.48 -2.80 21.11
C PRO A 463 14.18 -2.25 19.71
#